data_AF-W7M6J8-F1
#
_entry.id   AF-W7M6J8-F1
#
_cell.length_a   1.000
_cell.length_b   1.000
_cell.length_c   1.000
_cell.angle_alpha   90.00
_cell.angle_beta   90.00
_cell.angle_gamma   90.00
#
_symmetry.space_group_name_H-M   'P 1'
#
loop_
_entity.id
_entity.type
_entity.pdbx_description
1 polymer ?
#
loop_
_entity_poly.entity_id
_entity_poly.type
_entity_poly.pdbx_seq_one_letter_code
_entity_poly.pdbx_strand_id
1 'polypeptide(L)'
;MASQERDRLILREDFISDDKVPSSRDPNTVLRNHSKLTREDKLALIEHAQEYACVLVHQRGQASANSKKLLKRFHAEIFLHWSTAQKRNRYPSHIPRLSTGVPVGSLKKTFSNDAAKDATRKCDEPAYLRLFVNENAKSIEWTWHNGQGLAFTPEPIEFEPGLTVTQAKINAIHNYDDHERQRISSYNIQRITCATRRIPVKWAAGGSKIPPKVEPEDMDSNPATCSCIDLACSMATEYSQIVKDINGESGVRTGDPDSN
;
A
#
# COMPACT_ATOMS: atom_id res chain seq x y z
N MET A 1 22.00 -11.07 0.60
CA MET A 1 21.94 -12.50 0.96
C MET A 1 22.17 -12.76 2.45
N ALA A 2 23.25 -12.28 3.09
CA ALA A 2 23.52 -12.55 4.52
C ALA A 2 22.47 -12.03 5.54
N SER A 3 21.71 -10.97 5.23
CA SER A 3 20.65 -10.44 6.11
C SER A 3 19.41 -11.35 6.14
N GLN A 4 19.03 -11.90 4.99
CA GLN A 4 17.83 -12.73 4.83
C GLN A 4 18.00 -14.10 5.52
N GLU A 5 19.22 -14.64 5.53
CA GLU A 5 19.59 -15.85 6.27
C GLU A 5 19.51 -15.63 7.80
N ARG A 6 19.98 -14.48 8.28
CA ARG A 6 19.88 -14.11 9.71
C ARG A 6 18.42 -13.91 10.14
N ASP A 7 17.62 -13.24 9.31
CA ASP A 7 16.20 -13.06 9.59
C ASP A 7 15.45 -14.40 9.60
N ARG A 8 15.83 -15.37 8.74
CA ARG A 8 15.32 -16.76 8.80
C ARG A 8 15.67 -17.43 10.12
N LEU A 9 16.90 -17.28 10.60
CA LEU A 9 17.36 -17.91 11.84
C LEU A 9 16.65 -17.32 13.07
N ILE A 10 16.49 -16.00 13.14
CA ILE A 10 15.79 -15.33 14.24
C ILE A 10 14.31 -15.75 14.29
N LEU A 11 13.63 -15.81 13.14
CA LEU A 11 12.25 -16.29 13.07
C LEU A 11 12.12 -17.77 13.47
N ARG A 12 13.12 -18.61 13.13
CA ARG A 12 13.16 -20.02 13.54
C ARG A 12 13.36 -20.20 15.04
N GLU A 13 14.28 -19.45 15.65
CA GLU A 13 14.58 -19.53 17.08
C GLU A 13 13.36 -19.13 17.94
N ASP A 14 12.64 -18.09 17.55
CA ASP A 14 11.41 -17.69 18.23
C ASP A 14 10.31 -18.77 18.19
N PHE A 15 10.24 -19.56 17.12
CA PHE A 15 9.28 -20.68 17.00
C PHE A 15 9.65 -21.88 17.87
N ILE A 16 10.94 -22.18 18.01
CA ILE A 16 11.42 -23.30 18.83
C ILE A 16 11.01 -23.11 20.30
N SER A 17 10.88 -21.86 20.75
CA SER A 17 10.47 -21.50 22.12
C SER A 17 8.95 -21.60 22.41
N ASP A 18 8.10 -21.87 21.41
CA ASP A 18 6.66 -21.99 21.60
C ASP A 18 6.27 -23.43 22.00
N ASP A 19 6.10 -23.65 23.30
CA ASP A 19 5.73 -24.95 23.89
C ASP A 19 4.20 -25.18 23.96
N LYS A 20 3.40 -24.18 23.57
CA LYS A 20 1.92 -24.27 23.58
C LYS A 20 1.37 -24.61 22.20
N VAL A 21 1.95 -25.63 21.56
CA VAL A 21 1.50 -26.15 20.26
C VAL A 21 1.09 -27.62 20.37
N PRO A 22 0.05 -28.06 19.64
CA PRO A 22 -0.28 -29.47 19.54
C PRO A 22 0.89 -30.26 18.95
N SER A 23 1.18 -31.42 19.52
CA SER A 23 2.20 -32.36 19.02
C SER A 23 1.73 -33.14 17.79
N SER A 24 0.42 -33.30 17.62
CA SER A 24 -0.17 -33.99 16.46
C SER A 24 -1.62 -33.57 16.22
N ARG A 25 -2.13 -33.97 15.05
CA ARG A 25 -3.50 -33.72 14.59
C ARG A 25 -4.02 -34.91 13.79
N ASP A 26 -5.27 -35.29 14.04
CA ASP A 26 -5.97 -36.31 13.25
C ASP A 26 -6.36 -35.78 11.86
N PRO A 27 -6.41 -36.65 10.83
CA PRO A 27 -6.93 -36.29 9.52
C PRO A 27 -8.34 -35.67 9.58
N ASN A 28 -8.61 -34.73 8.68
CA ASN A 28 -9.86 -33.97 8.57
C ASN A 28 -10.20 -33.05 9.77
N THR A 29 -9.24 -32.75 10.63
CA THR A 29 -9.44 -31.80 11.73
C THR A 29 -9.56 -30.37 11.23
N VAL A 30 -10.65 -29.69 11.60
CA VAL A 30 -10.86 -28.28 11.24
C VAL A 30 -9.97 -27.35 12.06
N LEU A 31 -9.18 -26.52 11.37
CA LEU A 31 -8.32 -25.50 11.96
C LEU A 31 -9.05 -24.16 11.96
N ARG A 32 -9.39 -23.66 13.15
CA ARG A 32 -10.13 -22.40 13.35
C ARG A 32 -9.25 -21.23 13.76
N ASN A 33 -8.02 -21.50 14.18
CA ASN A 33 -7.05 -20.49 14.61
C ASN A 33 -5.64 -21.07 14.57
N HIS A 34 -4.66 -20.18 14.70
CA HIS A 34 -3.25 -20.55 14.62
C HIS A 34 -2.71 -21.34 15.82
N SER A 35 -3.46 -21.48 16.93
CA SER A 35 -3.03 -22.34 18.05
C SER A 35 -3.26 -23.83 17.78
N LYS A 36 -3.94 -24.16 16.68
CA LYS A 36 -4.13 -25.53 16.20
C LYS A 36 -3.08 -26.00 15.19
N LEU A 37 -2.13 -25.13 14.84
CA LEU A 37 -0.97 -25.49 14.02
C LEU A 37 0.08 -26.19 14.89
N THR A 38 0.66 -27.28 14.40
CA THR A 38 1.80 -27.93 15.08
C THR A 38 3.05 -27.07 14.96
N ARG A 39 4.14 -27.49 15.61
CA ARG A 39 5.44 -26.82 15.49
C ARG A 39 5.94 -26.84 14.04
N GLU A 40 5.83 -27.99 13.38
CA GLU A 40 6.26 -28.22 12.01
C GLU A 40 5.42 -27.40 11.03
N ASP A 41 4.09 -27.30 11.25
CA ASP A 41 3.20 -26.46 10.46
C ASP A 41 3.70 -24.99 10.48
N LYS A 42 4.01 -24.47 11.67
CA LYS A 42 4.48 -23.08 11.84
C LYS A 42 5.85 -22.85 11.18
N LEU A 43 6.77 -23.81 11.30
CA LEU A 43 8.09 -23.73 10.67
C LEU A 43 8.00 -23.75 9.14
N ALA A 44 7.09 -24.55 8.57
CA ALA A 44 6.87 -24.62 7.14
C ALA A 44 6.32 -23.31 6.54
N LEU A 45 5.68 -22.46 7.35
CA LEU A 45 5.13 -21.16 6.91
C LEU A 45 6.11 -19.97 7.04
N ILE A 46 7.37 -20.20 7.43
CA ILE A 46 8.34 -19.12 7.63
C ILE A 46 8.53 -18.29 6.36
N GLU A 47 8.57 -18.91 5.19
CA GLU A 47 8.83 -18.19 3.94
C GLU A 47 7.70 -17.19 3.61
N HIS A 48 6.43 -17.61 3.72
CA HIS A 48 5.29 -16.69 3.61
C HIS A 48 5.29 -15.59 4.69
N ALA A 49 5.76 -15.91 5.90
CA ALA A 49 5.88 -14.91 6.96
C ALA A 49 6.94 -13.84 6.63
N GLN A 50 8.00 -14.22 5.90
CA GLN A 50 9.01 -13.27 5.43
C GLN A 50 8.48 -12.39 4.31
N GLU A 51 7.76 -12.94 3.34
CA GLU A 51 7.09 -12.14 2.31
C GLU A 51 6.12 -11.13 2.95
N TYR A 52 5.34 -11.58 3.92
CA TYR A 52 4.45 -10.71 4.69
C TYR A 52 5.23 -9.62 5.44
N ALA A 53 6.38 -9.96 6.03
CA ALA A 53 7.25 -8.98 6.68
C ALA A 53 7.77 -7.93 5.71
N CYS A 54 8.26 -8.33 4.53
CA CYS A 54 8.72 -7.42 3.49
C CYS A 54 7.65 -6.38 3.14
N VAL A 55 6.40 -6.82 2.95
CA VAL A 55 5.28 -5.90 2.65
C VAL A 55 5.03 -4.91 3.78
N LEU A 56 5.11 -5.35 5.05
CA LEU A 56 4.93 -4.47 6.21
C LEU A 56 6.05 -3.43 6.37
N VAL A 57 7.29 -3.82 6.09
CA VAL A 57 8.44 -2.88 6.12
C VAL A 57 8.23 -1.78 5.09
N HIS A 58 7.83 -2.14 3.86
CA HIS A 58 7.53 -1.16 2.83
C HIS A 58 6.32 -0.28 3.17
N GLN A 59 5.34 -0.79 3.91
CA GLN A 59 4.17 0.00 4.30
C GLN A 59 4.50 1.08 5.35
N ARG A 60 5.34 0.77 6.33
CA ARG A 60 5.54 1.62 7.54
C ARG A 60 6.92 2.25 7.65
N GLY A 61 7.85 1.94 6.76
CA GLY A 61 9.26 2.37 6.86
C GLY A 61 9.97 1.83 8.11
N GLN A 62 9.37 0.88 8.82
CA GLN A 62 9.90 0.30 10.05
C GLN A 62 10.10 -1.20 9.88
N ALA A 63 11.34 -1.66 10.03
CA ALA A 63 11.63 -3.05 10.31
C ALA A 63 10.98 -3.41 11.65
N SER A 64 10.04 -4.36 11.67
CA SER A 64 9.46 -4.83 12.91
C SER A 64 10.55 -5.44 13.79
N ALA A 65 11.04 -4.70 14.77
CA ALA A 65 12.11 -5.10 15.69
C ALA A 65 11.75 -6.31 16.59
N ASN A 66 10.55 -6.90 16.44
CA ASN A 66 10.10 -8.05 17.20
C ASN A 66 9.50 -9.12 16.25
N SER A 67 10.34 -10.06 15.83
CA SER A 67 10.03 -11.24 15.03
C SER A 67 8.84 -12.02 15.59
N LYS A 68 8.81 -12.28 16.89
CA LYS A 68 7.69 -12.97 17.57
C LYS A 68 6.35 -12.27 17.39
N LYS A 69 6.29 -10.93 17.50
CA LYS A 69 5.06 -10.15 17.29
C LYS A 69 4.62 -10.20 15.83
N LEU A 70 5.56 -10.16 14.90
CA LEU A 70 5.28 -10.26 13.47
C LEU A 70 4.70 -11.64 13.12
N LEU A 71 5.31 -12.72 13.59
CA LEU A 71 4.85 -14.08 13.38
C LEU A 71 3.46 -14.31 13.96
N LYS A 72 3.21 -13.84 15.19
CA LYS A 72 1.88 -13.91 15.81
C LYS A 72 0.84 -13.18 14.97
N ARG A 73 1.18 -12.00 14.45
CA ARG A 73 0.29 -11.21 13.59
C ARG A 73 0.02 -11.92 12.27
N PHE A 74 1.06 -12.41 11.59
CA PHE A 74 0.95 -13.17 10.34
C PHE A 74 0.02 -14.38 10.51
N HIS A 75 0.25 -15.18 11.55
CA HIS A 75 -0.58 -16.33 11.86
C HIS A 75 -2.03 -15.97 12.22
N ALA A 76 -2.25 -14.88 12.96
CA ALA A 76 -3.60 -14.40 13.22
C ALA A 76 -4.32 -13.99 11.92
N GLU A 77 -3.60 -13.34 11.00
CA GLU A 77 -4.13 -12.90 9.69
C GLU A 77 -4.63 -14.07 8.84
N ILE A 78 -3.88 -15.18 8.79
CA ILE A 78 -4.27 -16.41 8.08
C ILE A 78 -5.65 -16.90 8.54
N PHE A 79 -5.95 -16.84 9.83
CA PHE A 79 -7.23 -17.32 10.37
C PHE A 79 -8.26 -16.21 10.63
N LEU A 80 -7.96 -14.96 10.26
CA LEU A 80 -8.87 -13.85 10.46
C LEU A 80 -10.15 -14.06 9.63
N HIS A 81 -11.26 -14.26 10.34
CA HIS A 81 -12.56 -14.62 9.77
C HIS A 81 -12.52 -15.86 8.85
N TRP A 82 -11.53 -16.73 9.04
CA TRP A 82 -11.30 -17.89 8.18
C TRP A 82 -10.99 -19.18 8.95
N SER A 83 -11.42 -20.32 8.41
CA SER A 83 -11.06 -21.66 8.90
C SER A 83 -10.96 -22.66 7.76
N THR A 84 -10.29 -23.80 7.98
CA THR A 84 -10.13 -24.82 6.93
C THR A 84 -11.43 -25.51 6.51
N ALA A 85 -12.52 -25.33 7.26
CA ALA A 85 -13.85 -25.81 6.85
C ALA A 85 -14.47 -24.98 5.71
N GLN A 86 -13.97 -23.77 5.47
CA GLN A 86 -14.48 -22.91 4.40
C GLN A 86 -13.85 -23.29 3.07
N LYS A 87 -14.68 -23.73 2.12
CA LYS A 87 -14.25 -24.11 0.76
C LYS A 87 -13.75 -22.93 -0.08
N ARG A 88 -14.12 -21.70 0.27
CA ARG A 88 -13.76 -20.50 -0.50
C ARG A 88 -12.82 -19.63 0.31
N ASN A 89 -11.62 -19.44 -0.24
CA ASN A 89 -10.79 -18.32 0.13
C ASN A 89 -11.25 -17.10 -0.68
N ARG A 90 -11.44 -15.96 -0.02
CA ARG A 90 -11.81 -14.73 -0.75
C ARG A 90 -10.61 -14.32 -1.59
N TYR A 91 -10.78 -14.20 -2.91
CA TYR A 91 -9.72 -13.63 -3.75
C TYR A 91 -9.38 -12.21 -3.28
N PRO A 92 -8.12 -11.78 -3.43
CA PRO A 92 -7.74 -10.39 -3.17
C PRO A 92 -8.67 -9.47 -3.96
N SER A 93 -9.32 -8.55 -3.27
CA SER A 93 -10.15 -7.56 -3.94
C SER A 93 -9.26 -6.49 -4.54
N HIS A 94 -9.48 -6.14 -5.81
CA HIS A 94 -8.86 -4.94 -6.37
C HIS A 94 -9.34 -3.73 -5.58
N ILE A 95 -8.45 -3.11 -4.81
CA ILE A 95 -8.74 -1.88 -4.10
C ILE A 95 -8.64 -0.76 -5.14
N PRO A 96 -9.74 -0.04 -5.45
CA PRO A 96 -9.68 1.06 -6.40
C PRO A 96 -8.73 2.14 -5.88
N ARG A 97 -8.06 2.85 -6.80
CA ARG A 97 -7.30 4.05 -6.42
C ARG A 97 -8.28 5.06 -5.85
N LEU A 98 -8.08 5.41 -4.58
CA LEU A 98 -8.85 6.47 -3.94
C LEU A 98 -8.37 7.80 -4.51
N SER A 99 -9.34 8.61 -4.91
CA SER A 99 -9.08 9.91 -5.51
C SER A 99 -8.82 10.92 -4.40
N THR A 100 -7.58 11.04 -3.95
CA THR A 100 -7.23 11.77 -2.72
C THR A 100 -6.62 13.13 -3.05
N GLY A 101 -7.46 14.17 -2.99
CA GLY A 101 -7.00 15.55 -3.11
C GLY A 101 -6.47 16.06 -1.77
N VAL A 102 -5.45 16.92 -1.79
CA VAL A 102 -4.98 17.66 -0.62
C VAL A 102 -5.65 19.03 -0.56
N PRO A 103 -6.11 19.49 0.61
CA PRO A 103 -6.68 20.82 0.75
C PRO A 103 -5.61 21.88 0.47
N VAL A 104 -5.98 22.92 -0.27
CA VAL A 104 -5.07 24.03 -0.64
C VAL A 104 -5.57 25.41 -0.22
N GLY A 105 -6.85 25.53 0.12
CA GLY A 105 -7.48 26.79 0.51
C GLY A 105 -8.92 26.84 0.01
N SER A 106 -9.37 28.00 -0.46
CA SER A 106 -10.76 28.22 -0.86
C SER A 106 -10.90 28.99 -2.18
N LEU A 107 -12.08 28.97 -2.78
CA LEU A 107 -12.39 29.74 -3.99
C LEU A 107 -12.66 31.22 -3.65
N LYS A 108 -11.92 32.13 -4.30
CA LYS A 108 -12.02 33.60 -4.16
C LYS A 108 -13.34 34.22 -4.62
N LYS A 109 -14.04 33.58 -5.55
CA LYS A 109 -15.26 34.13 -6.18
C LYS A 109 -16.28 33.05 -6.49
N THR A 110 -17.54 33.47 -6.50
CA THR A 110 -18.67 32.70 -7.03
C THR A 110 -18.52 32.58 -8.54
N PHE A 111 -18.52 31.36 -9.09
CA PHE A 111 -18.46 31.15 -10.55
C PHE A 111 -19.67 30.36 -11.02
N SER A 112 -20.27 30.84 -12.11
CA SER A 112 -21.22 30.08 -12.92
C SER A 112 -20.44 29.37 -14.02
N ASN A 113 -20.50 28.04 -14.05
CA ASN A 113 -19.93 27.28 -15.16
C ASN A 113 -20.98 27.25 -16.28
N ASP A 114 -20.74 27.94 -17.40
CA ASP A 114 -21.69 27.99 -18.53
C ASP A 114 -21.97 26.61 -19.16
N ALA A 115 -21.12 25.62 -18.89
CA ALA A 115 -21.29 24.24 -19.36
C ALA A 115 -22.25 23.38 -18.51
N ALA A 116 -22.63 23.83 -17.31
CA ALA A 116 -23.56 23.12 -16.43
C ALA A 116 -24.57 24.11 -15.88
N LYS A 117 -25.73 24.21 -16.53
CA LYS A 117 -26.80 25.21 -16.30
C LYS A 117 -27.36 25.30 -14.87
N ASP A 118 -26.84 24.59 -13.87
CA ASP A 118 -27.33 24.63 -12.48
C ASP A 118 -26.25 24.60 -11.38
N ALA A 119 -24.95 24.65 -11.72
CA ALA A 119 -23.89 24.57 -10.70
C ALA A 119 -23.29 25.94 -10.39
N THR A 120 -23.98 26.75 -9.59
CA THR A 120 -23.40 27.97 -9.02
C THR A 120 -22.42 27.59 -7.90
N ARG A 121 -21.11 27.75 -8.14
CA ARG A 121 -20.07 27.48 -7.13
C ARG A 121 -19.95 28.65 -6.18
N LYS A 122 -19.91 28.41 -4.87
CA LYS A 122 -19.92 29.47 -3.84
C LYS A 122 -18.50 29.98 -3.55
N CYS A 123 -18.40 31.27 -3.21
CA CYS A 123 -17.19 31.81 -2.59
C CYS A 123 -16.91 31.03 -1.30
N ASP A 124 -15.63 30.89 -0.94
CA ASP A 124 -15.16 30.18 0.25
C ASP A 124 -15.35 28.66 0.23
N GLU A 125 -15.75 28.07 -0.91
CA GLU A 125 -15.79 26.61 -1.04
C GLU A 125 -14.35 26.05 -1.02
N PRO A 126 -14.09 24.94 -0.28
CA PRO A 126 -12.76 24.38 -0.18
C PRO A 126 -12.25 23.89 -1.53
N ALA A 127 -10.99 24.21 -1.80
CA ALA A 127 -10.23 23.80 -2.97
C ALA A 127 -9.25 22.69 -2.59
N TYR A 128 -9.13 21.71 -3.48
CA TYR A 128 -8.24 20.58 -3.36
C TYR A 128 -7.37 20.44 -4.61
N LEU A 129 -6.10 20.12 -4.42
CA LEU A 129 -5.20 19.71 -5.50
C LEU A 129 -5.08 18.19 -5.52
N ARG A 130 -5.18 17.58 -6.70
CA ARG A 130 -5.02 16.15 -6.90
C ARG A 130 -3.95 15.86 -7.94
N LEU A 131 -3.19 14.81 -7.65
CA LEU A 131 -2.25 14.20 -8.56
C LEU A 131 -2.91 13.01 -9.28
N PHE A 132 -2.79 12.96 -10.59
CA PHE A 132 -3.21 11.83 -11.42
C PHE A 132 -2.00 11.30 -12.19
N VAL A 133 -1.73 10.00 -12.08
CA VAL A 133 -0.66 9.33 -12.85
C VAL A 133 -1.27 8.70 -14.09
N ASN A 134 -0.86 9.18 -15.26
CA ASN A 134 -1.23 8.63 -16.54
C ASN A 134 -0.20 7.57 -16.97
N GLU A 135 -0.51 6.31 -16.71
CA GLU A 135 0.41 5.18 -16.95
C GLU A 135 0.76 5.02 -18.43
N ASN A 136 -0.19 5.33 -19.33
CA ASN A 136 0.01 5.21 -20.77
C ASN A 136 0.95 6.29 -21.30
N ALA A 137 0.74 7.53 -20.86
CA ALA A 137 1.56 8.67 -21.25
C ALA A 137 2.86 8.78 -20.46
N LYS A 138 3.02 7.99 -19.38
CA LYS A 138 4.12 8.10 -18.40
C LYS A 138 4.28 9.54 -17.93
N SER A 139 3.18 10.13 -17.48
CA SER A 139 3.12 11.53 -17.06
C SER A 139 2.27 11.72 -15.81
N ILE A 140 2.51 12.84 -15.13
CA ILE A 140 1.68 13.34 -14.04
C ILE A 140 0.79 14.48 -14.54
N GLU A 141 -0.49 14.40 -14.21
CA GLU A 141 -1.48 15.45 -14.43
C GLU A 141 -1.94 16.03 -13.10
N TRP A 142 -2.08 17.35 -13.05
CA TRP A 142 -2.54 18.10 -11.88
C TRP A 142 -3.97 18.57 -12.11
N THR A 143 -4.86 18.24 -11.18
CA THR A 143 -6.27 18.60 -11.27
C THR A 143 -6.73 19.29 -10.00
N TRP A 144 -7.51 20.36 -10.15
CA TRP A 144 -8.06 21.13 -9.02
C TRP A 144 -9.53 20.79 -8.88
N HIS A 145 -9.97 20.48 -7.67
CA HIS A 145 -11.32 20.03 -7.36
C HIS A 145 -11.90 20.80 -6.18
N ASN A 146 -13.19 21.13 -6.22
CA ASN A 146 -13.87 21.73 -5.08
C ASN A 146 -14.30 20.64 -4.06
N GLY A 147 -14.96 21.03 -2.97
CA GLY A 147 -15.50 20.10 -1.97
C GLY A 147 -16.50 19.08 -2.51
N GLN A 148 -17.11 19.36 -3.67
CA GLN A 148 -17.99 18.42 -4.38
C GLN A 148 -17.26 17.51 -5.39
N GLY A 149 -15.94 17.64 -5.51
CA GLY A 149 -15.12 16.87 -6.45
C GLY A 149 -15.16 17.36 -7.90
N LEU A 150 -15.77 18.51 -8.18
CA LEU A 150 -15.86 19.07 -9.52
C LEU A 150 -14.56 19.77 -9.92
N ALA A 151 -14.05 19.46 -11.12
CA ALA A 151 -12.82 20.04 -11.62
C ALA A 151 -12.96 21.54 -11.96
N PHE A 152 -11.90 22.33 -11.75
CA PHE A 152 -11.86 23.77 -12.05
C PHE A 152 -10.43 24.26 -12.33
N THR A 153 -10.27 25.52 -12.76
CA THR A 153 -8.95 26.14 -13.06
C THR A 153 -8.31 26.73 -11.79
N PRO A 154 -6.98 26.85 -11.67
CA PRO A 154 -6.32 27.31 -10.43
C PRO A 154 -6.45 28.80 -10.11
N GLU A 155 -6.64 29.66 -11.12
CA GLU A 155 -6.77 31.13 -10.99
C GLU A 155 -7.72 31.63 -9.88
N PRO A 156 -8.88 30.99 -9.62
CA PRO A 156 -9.78 31.39 -8.55
C PRO A 156 -9.35 31.00 -7.12
N ILE A 157 -8.18 30.42 -6.88
CA ILE A 157 -7.83 29.91 -5.54
C ILE A 157 -7.19 31.00 -4.67
N GLU A 158 -7.68 31.11 -3.44
CA GLU A 158 -6.96 31.71 -2.32
C GLU A 158 -6.29 30.59 -1.55
N PHE A 159 -4.95 30.59 -1.55
CA PHE A 159 -4.17 29.60 -0.83
C PHE A 159 -4.20 29.88 0.67
N GLU A 160 -4.17 28.82 1.47
CA GLU A 160 -3.94 28.93 2.92
C GLU A 160 -2.68 29.76 3.21
N PRO A 161 -2.67 30.57 4.28
CA PRO A 161 -1.52 31.39 4.63
C PRO A 161 -0.22 30.56 4.71
N GLY A 162 0.79 30.96 3.94
CA GLY A 162 2.10 30.28 3.89
C GLY A 162 2.17 29.05 2.98
N LEU A 163 1.07 28.65 2.34
CA LEU A 163 1.06 27.56 1.38
C LEU A 163 1.35 28.07 -0.04
N THR A 164 2.44 27.60 -0.64
CA THR A 164 2.76 27.87 -2.05
C THR A 164 2.20 26.77 -2.96
N VAL A 165 2.04 27.05 -4.26
CA VAL A 165 1.69 26.04 -5.26
C VAL A 165 2.67 24.87 -5.23
N THR A 166 3.96 25.15 -5.07
CA THR A 166 5.01 24.13 -4.95
C THR A 166 4.81 23.25 -3.73
N GLN A 167 4.54 23.84 -2.57
CA GLN A 167 4.28 23.07 -1.35
C GLN A 167 2.98 22.25 -1.47
N ALA A 168 1.94 22.81 -2.09
CA ALA A 168 0.70 22.08 -2.37
C ALA A 168 0.94 20.85 -3.27
N LYS A 169 1.76 20.98 -4.32
CA LYS A 169 2.17 19.86 -5.18
C LYS A 169 2.96 18.81 -4.39
N ILE A 170 3.93 19.22 -3.56
CA ILE A 170 4.70 18.30 -2.70
C ILE A 170 3.75 17.52 -1.78
N ASN A 171 2.82 18.22 -1.12
CA ASN A 171 1.83 17.58 -0.25
C ASN A 171 0.94 16.59 -1.03
N ALA A 172 0.51 16.95 -2.24
CA ALA A 172 -0.30 16.09 -3.09
C ALA A 172 0.44 14.81 -3.49
N ILE A 173 1.75 14.88 -3.77
CA ILE A 173 2.52 13.68 -4.10
C ILE A 173 2.70 12.79 -2.86
N HIS A 174 3.06 13.36 -1.71
CA HIS A 174 3.15 12.57 -0.48
C HIS A 174 1.83 11.89 -0.13
N ASN A 175 0.72 12.60 -0.28
CA ASN A 175 -0.60 12.05 -0.07
C ASN A 175 -0.91 10.92 -1.07
N TYR A 176 -0.58 11.08 -2.35
CA TYR A 176 -0.71 10.02 -3.34
C TYR A 176 0.13 8.79 -2.98
N ASP A 177 1.41 9.00 -2.64
CA ASP A 177 2.36 7.95 -2.25
C ASP A 177 1.86 7.13 -1.07
N ASP A 178 1.37 7.79 -0.02
CA ASP A 178 0.87 7.12 1.17
C ASP A 178 -0.36 6.26 0.85
N HIS A 179 -1.28 6.77 0.04
CA HIS A 179 -2.47 6.04 -0.38
C HIS A 179 -2.12 4.85 -1.27
N GLU A 180 -1.21 5.03 -2.22
CA GLU A 180 -0.82 3.98 -3.15
C GLU A 180 0.02 2.90 -2.46
N ARG A 181 0.92 3.29 -1.55
CA ARG A 181 1.62 2.37 -0.65
C ARG A 181 0.63 1.55 0.18
N GLN A 182 -0.38 2.18 0.79
CA GLN A 182 -1.40 1.47 1.54
C GLN A 182 -2.20 0.50 0.64
N ARG A 183 -2.60 0.93 -0.55
CA ARG A 183 -3.35 0.12 -1.52
C ARG A 183 -2.57 -1.12 -1.93
N ILE A 184 -1.32 -0.93 -2.35
CA ILE A 184 -0.43 -2.01 -2.80
C ILE A 184 -0.11 -2.96 -1.64
N SER A 185 0.26 -2.45 -0.47
CA SER A 185 0.54 -3.28 0.71
C SER A 185 -0.68 -4.10 1.13
N SER A 186 -1.87 -3.50 1.13
CA SER A 186 -3.10 -4.20 1.49
C SER A 186 -3.42 -5.33 0.49
N TYR A 187 -3.26 -5.06 -0.81
CA TYR A 187 -3.43 -6.07 -1.85
C TYR A 187 -2.43 -7.22 -1.71
N ASN A 188 -1.15 -6.91 -1.52
CA ASN A 188 -0.09 -7.92 -1.36
C ASN A 188 -0.30 -8.76 -0.09
N ILE A 189 -0.70 -8.15 1.03
CA ILE A 189 -1.06 -8.87 2.27
C ILE A 189 -2.21 -9.85 2.00
N GLN A 190 -3.28 -9.40 1.32
CA GLN A 190 -4.40 -10.27 0.98
C GLN A 190 -3.93 -11.43 0.10
N ARG A 191 -3.08 -11.17 -0.89
CA ARG A 191 -2.56 -12.18 -1.82
C ARG A 191 -1.74 -13.25 -1.11
N ILE A 192 -0.78 -12.85 -0.27
CA ILE A 192 0.02 -13.76 0.56
C ILE A 192 -0.90 -14.58 1.47
N THR A 193 -1.81 -13.91 2.20
CA THR A 193 -2.77 -14.57 3.09
C THR A 193 -3.62 -15.60 2.33
N CYS A 194 -4.02 -15.27 1.10
CA CYS A 194 -4.80 -16.19 0.27
C CYS A 194 -3.99 -17.41 -0.16
N ALA A 195 -2.76 -17.19 -0.63
CA ALA A 195 -1.87 -18.27 -1.01
C ALA A 195 -1.62 -19.20 0.19
N THR A 196 -1.29 -18.62 1.35
CA THR A 196 -0.99 -19.35 2.58
C THR A 196 -2.18 -20.16 3.09
N ARG A 197 -3.41 -19.65 3.02
CA ARG A 197 -4.62 -20.39 3.49
C ARG A 197 -4.86 -21.71 2.77
N ARG A 198 -4.35 -21.91 1.55
CA ARG A 198 -4.43 -23.20 0.84
C ARG A 198 -3.63 -24.29 1.54
N ILE A 199 -2.55 -23.91 2.22
CA ILE A 199 -1.60 -24.84 2.84
C ILE A 199 -2.24 -25.56 4.06
N PRO A 200 -2.81 -24.87 5.08
CA PRO A 200 -3.47 -25.55 6.19
C PRO A 200 -4.68 -26.41 5.78
N VAL A 201 -5.31 -26.16 4.61
CA VAL A 201 -6.39 -27.03 4.10
C VAL A 201 -5.83 -28.42 3.75
N LYS A 202 -4.69 -28.46 3.05
CA LYS A 202 -4.00 -29.72 2.71
C LYS A 202 -3.57 -30.46 3.98
N TRP A 203 -2.97 -29.74 4.92
CA TRP A 203 -2.50 -30.34 6.17
C TRP A 203 -3.64 -30.76 7.11
N ALA A 204 -4.79 -30.08 7.06
CA ALA A 204 -5.99 -30.50 7.78
C ALA A 204 -6.53 -31.83 7.24
N ALA A 205 -6.56 -32.01 5.91
CA ALA A 205 -7.03 -33.24 5.28
C ALA A 205 -6.13 -34.45 5.64
N GLY A 206 -4.80 -34.27 5.59
CA GLY A 206 -3.84 -35.35 5.86
C GLY A 206 -3.55 -35.64 7.34
N GLY A 207 -3.81 -34.68 8.24
CA GLY A 207 -3.36 -34.75 9.63
C GLY A 207 -1.83 -34.76 9.74
N SER A 208 -1.31 -35.08 10.92
CA SER A 208 0.15 -35.09 11.20
C SER A 208 0.88 -36.33 10.68
N LYS A 209 0.19 -37.27 10.00
CA LYS A 209 0.83 -38.40 9.34
C LYS A 209 1.60 -37.97 8.08
N ILE A 210 1.22 -36.83 7.51
CA ILE A 210 1.87 -36.25 6.34
C ILE A 210 2.71 -35.07 6.84
N PRO A 211 4.03 -35.06 6.62
CA PRO A 211 4.87 -33.92 6.97
C PRO A 211 4.35 -32.65 6.29
N PRO A 212 4.28 -31.51 7.00
CA PRO A 212 3.83 -30.26 6.40
C PRO A 212 4.84 -29.83 5.33
N LYS A 213 4.38 -29.89 4.09
CA LYS A 213 5.11 -29.44 2.91
C LYS A 213 4.35 -28.31 2.25
N VAL A 214 5.07 -27.26 1.90
CA VAL A 214 4.60 -26.17 1.05
C VAL A 214 4.97 -26.53 -0.37
N GLU A 215 3.98 -26.65 -1.25
CA GLU A 215 4.23 -26.97 -2.65
C GLU A 215 4.54 -25.68 -3.45
N PRO A 216 5.25 -25.75 -4.59
CA PRO A 216 5.55 -24.57 -5.40
C PRO A 216 4.30 -23.79 -5.84
N GLU A 217 3.17 -24.47 -6.04
CA GLU A 217 1.86 -23.86 -6.33
C GLU A 217 1.26 -23.06 -5.17
N ASP A 218 1.71 -23.34 -3.93
CA ASP A 218 1.34 -22.60 -2.73
C ASP A 218 2.19 -21.34 -2.55
N MET A 219 3.32 -21.27 -3.26
CA MET A 219 4.11 -20.06 -3.40
C MET A 219 3.48 -19.15 -4.45
N ASP A 220 3.50 -17.85 -4.17
CA ASP A 220 3.04 -16.85 -5.11
C ASP A 220 4.14 -16.61 -6.15
N SER A 221 4.22 -17.47 -7.16
CA SER A 221 5.32 -17.50 -8.12
C SER A 221 5.33 -16.32 -9.10
N ASN A 222 4.48 -15.29 -8.89
CA ASN A 222 4.41 -14.16 -9.80
C ASN A 222 5.34 -13.03 -9.33
N PRO A 223 6.51 -12.82 -9.97
CA PRO A 223 7.41 -11.70 -9.68
C PRO A 223 6.78 -10.34 -9.99
N ALA A 224 5.63 -10.31 -10.67
CA ALA A 224 4.73 -9.15 -10.72
C ALA A 224 3.93 -9.00 -9.41
N THR A 225 4.52 -9.30 -8.25
CA THR A 225 4.45 -8.37 -7.10
C THR A 225 4.42 -6.99 -7.70
N CYS A 226 3.28 -6.30 -7.63
CA CYS A 226 3.12 -4.95 -8.13
C CYS A 226 4.22 -4.15 -7.44
N SER A 227 5.31 -3.96 -8.17
CA SER A 227 6.60 -3.75 -7.57
C SER A 227 6.51 -2.35 -7.01
N CYS A 228 6.41 -2.29 -5.68
CA CYS A 228 6.51 -1.04 -4.95
C CYS A 228 7.77 -0.27 -5.41
N ILE A 229 8.77 -0.99 -5.93
CA ILE A 229 10.00 -0.49 -6.55
C ILE A 229 9.73 0.09 -7.95
N ASP A 230 8.94 -0.52 -8.83
CA ASP A 230 8.70 0.00 -10.18
C ASP A 230 7.90 1.30 -10.14
N LEU A 231 6.92 1.38 -9.23
CA LEU A 231 6.16 2.62 -9.02
C LEU A 231 7.02 3.70 -8.34
N ALA A 232 7.78 3.34 -7.30
CA ALA A 232 8.68 4.29 -6.64
C ALA A 232 9.83 4.78 -7.55
N CYS A 233 10.36 3.93 -8.44
CA CYS A 233 11.39 4.29 -9.41
C CYS A 233 10.85 5.18 -10.54
N SER A 234 9.62 4.93 -11.01
CA SER A 234 8.93 5.83 -11.95
C SER A 234 8.74 7.21 -11.32
N MET A 235 8.27 7.25 -10.07
CA MET A 235 8.01 8.49 -9.35
C MET A 235 9.30 9.25 -8.99
N ALA A 236 10.36 8.57 -8.54
CA ALA A 236 11.65 9.22 -8.22
C ALA A 236 12.28 9.94 -9.42
N THR A 237 12.04 9.43 -10.64
CA THR A 237 12.51 10.03 -11.88
C THR A 237 11.73 11.32 -12.21
N GLU A 238 10.42 11.31 -12.01
CA GLU A 238 9.57 12.50 -12.20
C GLU A 238 9.74 13.53 -11.07
N TYR A 239 9.95 13.11 -9.83
CA TYR A 239 10.37 13.97 -8.71
C TYR A 239 11.65 14.74 -9.05
N SER A 240 12.62 14.06 -9.65
CA SER A 240 13.87 14.67 -10.09
C SER A 240 13.65 15.70 -11.20
N GLN A 241 12.63 15.54 -12.03
CA GLN A 241 12.29 16.51 -13.08
C GLN A 241 11.54 17.72 -12.51
N ILE A 242 10.55 17.50 -11.65
CA ILE A 242 9.78 18.56 -10.98
C ILE A 242 10.70 19.45 -10.13
N VAL A 243 11.63 18.87 -9.37
CA VAL A 243 12.62 19.63 -8.59
C VAL A 243 13.59 20.41 -9.49
N LYS A 244 13.98 19.86 -10.64
CA LYS A 244 14.82 20.58 -11.63
C LYS A 244 14.08 21.76 -12.24
N ASP A 245 12.81 21.60 -12.57
CA ASP A 245 11.98 22.66 -13.17
C ASP A 245 11.73 23.79 -12.15
N ILE A 246 11.51 23.46 -10.86
CA ILE A 246 11.39 24.43 -9.76
C ILE A 246 12.67 25.25 -9.58
N ASN A 247 13.85 24.63 -9.69
CA ASN A 247 15.13 25.33 -9.58
C ASN A 247 15.51 26.11 -10.86
N GLY A 248 14.86 25.81 -12.00
CA GLY A 248 15.04 26.52 -13.27
C GLY A 248 14.19 27.78 -13.40
N GLU A 249 13.01 27.81 -12.75
CA GLU A 249 12.10 28.97 -12.79
C GLU A 249 12.55 30.16 -11.92
N SER A 250 13.52 29.98 -11.01
CA SER A 250 14.09 31.10 -10.22
C SER A 250 15.07 32.00 -11.02
N GLY A 251 15.20 31.79 -12.34
CA GLY A 251 16.23 32.44 -13.18
C GLY A 251 15.73 33.41 -14.25
N VAL A 252 14.47 33.83 -14.27
CA VAL A 252 13.94 34.72 -15.33
C VAL A 252 13.51 36.10 -14.80
N ARG A 253 14.52 36.99 -14.76
CA ARG A 253 14.53 38.45 -15.03
C ARG A 253 13.38 39.34 -14.51
N THR A 254 13.72 40.25 -13.60
CA THR A 254 13.34 41.68 -13.75
C THR A 254 14.40 42.35 -14.61
N GLY A 255 14.13 42.48 -15.91
CA GLY A 255 14.83 43.48 -16.72
C GLY A 255 14.21 44.84 -16.40
N ASP A 256 15.03 45.78 -15.96
CA ASP A 256 14.68 47.20 -15.93
C ASP A 256 14.40 47.67 -17.37
N PRO A 257 13.20 48.15 -17.68
CA PRO A 257 13.00 49.04 -18.79
C PRO A 257 13.00 50.45 -18.22
N ASP A 258 14.15 51.14 -18.26
CA ASP A 258 14.24 52.58 -18.50
C ASP A 258 15.70 53.04 -18.35
N SER A 259 16.37 53.10 -19.49
CA SER A 259 17.58 53.91 -19.68
C SER A 259 17.61 54.34 -21.14
N ASN A 260 16.91 55.43 -21.42
CA ASN A 260 17.26 56.47 -22.40
C ASN A 260 16.46 57.74 -22.11
#